data_AF-A0A2M6UQX4-F1
#
_entry.id   AF-A0A2M6UQX4-F1
#
_cell.length_a   1.000
_cell.length_b   1.000
_cell.length_c   1.000
_cell.angle_alpha   90.00
_cell.angle_beta   90.00
_cell.angle_gamma   90.00
#
_symmetry.space_group_name_H-M   'P 1'
#
loop_
_entity.id
_entity.type
_entity.pdbx_description
1 polymer ?
#
loop_
_entity_poly.entity_id
_entity_poly.type
_entity_poly.pdbx_seq_one_letter_code
_entity_poly.pdbx_strand_id
1 'polypeptide(L)' 'MRKISQEGLELIKQWEGLRLEAYKDTACIWTIGYGHTSNAGRPFVKKGMRITKEQAEAIL' A
#
# COMPACT_ATOMS: atom_id res chain seq x y z
N MET A 1 18.41 -2.14 -9.47
CA MET A 1 17.15 -1.62 -8.91
C MET A 1 16.76 -0.39 -9.72
N ARG A 2 15.59 -0.40 -10.38
CA ARG A 2 15.13 0.76 -11.15
C ARG A 2 14.55 1.79 -10.17
N LYS A 3 14.90 3.06 -10.35
CA LYS A 3 14.34 4.17 -9.55
C LYS A 3 13.31 4.90 -10.40
N ILE A 4 12.11 5.08 -9.86
CA ILE A 4 11.11 6.00 -10.42
C ILE A 4 11.43 7.42 -9.95
N SER A 5 11.06 8.44 -10.73
CA SER A 5 11.17 9.82 -10.27
C SER A 5 10.15 10.10 -9.17
N GLN A 6 10.35 11.17 -8.39
CA GLN A 6 9.42 11.55 -7.34
C GLN A 6 8.04 11.91 -7.92
N GLU A 7 8.01 12.60 -9.05
CA GLU A 7 6.78 13.00 -9.73
C GLU A 7 6.01 11.79 -10.24
N GLY A 8 6.71 10.80 -10.80
CA GLY A 8 6.10 9.54 -11.21
C GLY A 8 5.53 8.77 -10.03
N LEU A 9 6.23 8.77 -8.89
CA LEU A 9 5.75 8.13 -7.67
C LEU A 9 4.49 8.82 -7.12
N GLU A 10 4.48 10.15 -7.06
CA GLU A 10 3.31 10.91 -6.61
C GLU A 10 2.10 10.69 -7.54
N LEU A 11 2.32 10.59 -8.85
CA LEU A 11 1.27 10.25 -9.80
C LEU A 11 0.69 8.87 -9.50
N ILE A 12 1.52 7.84 -9.31
CA ILE A 12 1.06 6.49 -8.95
C ILE A 12 0.26 6.50 -7.65
N LYS A 13 0.74 7.19 -6.61
CA LYS A 13 0.01 7.32 -5.33
C LYS A 13 -1.37 7.96 -5.51
N GLN A 14 -1.49 8.94 -6.40
CA GLN A 14 -2.79 9.58 -6.70
C GLN A 14 -3.75 8.61 -7.40
N TRP A 15 -3.27 7.77 -8.31
CA TRP A 15 -4.08 6.78 -9.01
C TRP A 15 -4.49 5.59 -8.13
N GLU A 16 -3.55 5.04 -7.35
CA GLU A 16 -3.81 3.91 -6.44
C GLU A 16 -4.67 4.33 -5.24
N GLY A 17 -4.43 5.55 -4.74
CA GLY A 17 -5.08 6.09 -3.55
C GLY A 17 -4.54 5.49 -2.24
N LEU A 18 -4.70 6.24 -1.15
CA LEU A 18 -4.24 5.82 0.18
C LEU A 18 -5.38 5.21 0.98
N ARG A 19 -5.20 3.97 1.46
CA ARG A 19 -6.12 3.30 2.38
C ARG A 19 -5.42 2.90 3.68
N LEU A 20 -5.74 3.60 4.76
CA LEU A 20 -5.12 3.38 6.07
C LEU A 20 -5.67 2.18 6.84
N GLU A 21 -6.78 1.60 6.38
CA GLU A 21 -7.40 0.42 6.97
C GLU A 21 -7.33 -0.74 5.98
N ALA A 22 -6.99 -1.93 6.48
CA ALA A 22 -6.91 -3.13 5.66
C ALA A 22 -8.28 -3.47 5.06
N TYR A 23 -8.31 -3.66 3.75
CA TYR A 23 -9.50 -4.01 2.99
C TYR A 23 -9.27 -5.28 2.16
N LYS A 24 -10.36 -5.90 1.72
CA LYS A 24 -10.33 -6.98 0.74
C LYS A 24 -10.41 -6.35 -0.65
N ASP A 25 -9.43 -6.63 -1.51
CA ASP A 25 -9.51 -6.26 -2.93
C ASP A 25 -10.48 -7.16 -3.70
N THR A 26 -10.58 -6.95 -5.02
CA THR A 26 -11.43 -7.75 -5.91
C THR A 26 -11.01 -9.22 -5.99
N ALA A 27 -9.75 -9.53 -5.66
CA ALA A 27 -9.21 -10.89 -5.58
C ALA A 27 -9.38 -11.50 -4.18
N CYS A 28 -10.09 -10.84 -3.26
CA CYS A 28 -10.25 -11.25 -1.87
C CYS A 28 -8.92 -11.36 -1.11
N ILE A 29 -7.91 -10.57 -1.47
CA ILE A 29 -6.62 -10.49 -0.77
C ILE A 29 -6.68 -9.32 0.22
N TRP A 30 -6.05 -9.47 1.38
CA TRP A 30 -5.91 -8.38 2.34
C TRP A 30 -4.87 -7.38 1.85
N THR A 31 -5.31 -6.14 1.65
CA THR A 31 -4.54 -5.06 1.03
C THR A 31 -4.61 -3.79 1.90
N ILE A 32 -3.54 -3.00 1.94
CA ILE A 32 -3.46 -1.76 2.73
C ILE A 32 -2.49 -0.75 2.09
N GLY A 33 -2.55 0.52 2.49
CA GLY A 33 -1.68 1.58 1.95
C GLY A 33 -2.04 1.90 0.50
N TYR A 34 -1.02 1.92 -0.36
CA TYR A 34 -1.14 2.11 -1.82
C TYR A 34 -1.15 0.75 -2.56
N GLY A 35 -1.94 -0.21 -2.09
CA GLY A 35 -2.03 -1.53 -2.72
C GLY A 35 -1.07 -2.61 -2.17
N HIS A 36 -0.45 -2.39 -1.01
CA HIS A 36 0.46 -3.39 -0.40
C HIS A 36 -0.28 -4.64 0.04
N THR A 37 0.28 -5.81 -0.29
CA THR A 37 -0.20 -7.12 0.17
C THR A 37 0.92 -7.89 0.86
N SER A 38 0.57 -8.87 1.69
CA SER A 38 1.53 -9.77 2.36
C SER A 38 2.51 -10.47 1.42
N ASN A 39 2.17 -10.60 0.12
CA ASN A 39 3.04 -11.21 -0.88
C ASN A 39 4.22 -10.30 -1.27
N ALA A 40 4.09 -8.99 -1.07
CA ALA A 40 5.18 -8.03 -1.25
C ALA A 40 6.16 -8.00 -0.04
N GLY A 41 5.88 -8.80 1.00
CA GLY A 41 6.70 -8.88 2.21
C GLY A 41 6.03 -8.23 3.42
N ARG A 42 6.84 -7.84 4.41
CA ARG A 42 6.32 -7.20 5.62
C ARG A 42 5.80 -5.79 5.29
N PRO A 43 4.72 -5.33 5.96
CA PRO A 43 3.97 -6.05 6.98
C PRO A 43 2.99 -7.08 6.40
N PHE A 44 2.70 -8.13 7.17
CA PHE A 44 1.64 -9.08 6.85
C PHE A 44 0.28 -8.46 7.14
N VAL A 45 -0.47 -8.17 6.07
CA VAL A 45 -1.77 -7.51 6.13
C VAL A 45 -2.84 -8.48 6.62
N LYS A 46 -3.66 -8.05 7.57
CA LYS A 46 -4.76 -8.83 8.16
C LYS A 46 -5.99 -7.96 8.45
N LYS A 47 -7.15 -8.60 8.62
CA LYS A 47 -8.41 -7.93 8.95
C LYS A 47 -8.26 -6.99 10.13
N GLY A 48 -8.78 -5.77 9.99
CA GLY A 48 -8.81 -4.76 11.06
C GLY A 48 -7.45 -4.09 11.33
N MET A 49 -6.41 -4.40 10.55
CA MET A 49 -5.14 -3.70 10.62
C MET A 49 -5.31 -2.25 10.16
N ARG A 50 -4.66 -1.34 10.87
CA ARG A 50 -4.61 0.09 10.54
C ARG A 50 -3.15 0.54 10.54
N ILE A 51 -2.83 1.48 9.66
CA ILE A 51 -1.51 2.11 9.57
C ILE A 51 -1.63 3.62 9.53
N THR A 52 -0.55 4.32 9.84
CA THR A 52 -0.44 5.77 9.59
C THR A 52 -0.02 6.03 8.14
N LYS A 53 -0.13 7.29 7.71
CA LYS A 53 0.38 7.69 6.39
C LYS A 53 1.88 7.42 6.29
N GLU A 54 2.65 7.74 7.33
CA GLU A 54 4.10 7.54 7.37
C GLU A 54 4.46 6.05 7.24
N GLN A 55 3.66 5.18 7.86
CA GLN A 55 3.82 3.74 7.69
C GLN A 55 3.47 3.28 6.28
N ALA A 56 2.43 3.85 5.64
CA ALA A 56 2.11 3.55 4.25
C ALA A 56 3.23 4.00 3.28
N GLU A 57 3.83 5.16 3.54
CA GLU A 57 4.98 5.69 2.79
C GLU A 57 6.23 4.81 2.98
N ALA A 58 6.45 4.25 4.17
CA ALA A 58 7.61 3.40 4.45
C ALA A 58 7.55 1.99 3.83
N ILE A 59 6.36 1.54 3.40
CA ILE A 59 6.15 0.24 2.75
C ILE A 59 6.34 0.32 1.23
N LEU A 60 6.18 1.53 0.66
CA LEU A 60 6.26 1.81 -0.78
C LEU A 60 7.72 1.85 -1.27
#